data_AF-A0A0V1PXB5-F1
#
_entry.id   AF-A0A0V1PXB5-F1
#
_cell.length_a   1.000
_cell.length_b   1.000
_cell.length_c   1.000
_cell.angle_alpha   90.00
_cell.angle_beta   90.00
_cell.angle_gamma   90.00
#
_symmetry.space_group_name_H-M   'P 1'
#
loop_
_entity.id
_entity.type
_entity.pdbx_description
1 polymer ?
#
loop_
_entity_poly.entity_id
_entity_poly.type
_entity_poly.pdbx_seq_one_letter_code
_entity_poly.pdbx_strand_id
1 'polypeptide(L)'
;MKVNIVEWHGVTTWHWKLAPSEGLENESAYVDELCGICRVSFDGTCPNCKYPGDDCPLVLGGGCTHNFHLHCILKWLEQDTSKGLCPMCRQIFTFRKTDEAVAGEFDNLQTLIDGHNVMREGIQNNSEQDFESFRAEDADLQMSE
;
A
#
# COMPACT_ATOMS: atom_id res chain seq x y z
N MET A 1 -2.59 52.44 19.90
CA MET A 1 -2.99 52.67 18.50
C MET A 1 -3.70 51.41 18.02
N LYS A 2 -4.87 51.52 17.37
CA LYS A 2 -5.73 50.39 17.00
C LYS A 2 -5.86 50.38 15.47
N VAL A 3 -5.47 49.28 14.83
CA VAL A 3 -5.55 49.11 13.37
C VAL A 3 -6.73 48.20 13.06
N ASN A 4 -7.56 48.61 12.10
CA ASN A 4 -8.70 47.81 11.63
C ASN A 4 -8.36 47.30 10.22
N ILE A 5 -8.47 45.98 10.01
CA ILE A 5 -8.35 45.37 8.69
C ILE A 5 -9.65 45.64 7.94
N VAL A 6 -9.54 46.23 6.75
CA VAL A 6 -10.71 46.62 5.93
C VAL A 6 -11.16 45.46 5.04
N GLU A 7 -10.21 44.73 4.47
CA GLU A 7 -10.46 43.62 3.54
C GLU A 7 -9.30 42.62 3.59
N TRP A 8 -9.60 41.33 3.41
CA TRP A 8 -8.61 40.27 3.34
C TRP A 8 -8.93 39.31 2.21
N HIS A 9 -7.98 39.13 1.30
CA HIS A 9 -8.01 38.07 0.29
C HIS A 9 -7.04 36.96 0.71
N GLY A 10 -7.58 35.83 1.13
CA GLY A 10 -6.82 34.63 1.45
C GLY A 10 -6.43 33.84 0.21
N VAL A 11 -5.23 33.26 0.22
CA VAL A 11 -4.79 32.24 -0.73
C VAL A 11 -4.36 31.03 0.08
N THR A 12 -4.76 29.83 -0.33
CA THR A 12 -4.47 28.58 0.36
C THR A 12 -3.98 27.54 -0.64
N THR A 13 -3.03 26.71 -0.22
CA THR A 13 -2.70 25.45 -0.88
C THR A 13 -3.29 24.29 -0.09
N TRP A 14 -3.61 23.20 -0.77
CA TRP A 14 -4.03 21.96 -0.13
C TRP A 14 -2.83 21.02 -0.08
N HIS A 15 -2.80 20.15 0.93
CA HIS A 15 -1.82 19.09 1.08
C HIS A 15 -2.55 17.84 1.56
N TRP A 16 -2.06 16.67 1.16
CA TRP A 16 -2.61 15.42 1.69
C TRP A 16 -2.35 15.29 3.19
N LYS A 17 -3.41 15.02 3.96
CA LYS A 17 -3.30 14.71 5.38
C LYS A 17 -2.83 13.27 5.58
N LEU A 18 -1.53 13.06 5.54
CA LEU A 18 -0.90 11.76 5.83
C LEU A 18 -0.68 11.61 7.34
N ALA A 19 -0.75 10.37 7.84
CA ALA A 19 -0.47 10.11 9.26
C ALA A 19 1.01 10.39 9.55
N PRO A 20 1.34 11.19 10.59
CA PRO A 20 2.73 11.39 10.98
C PRO A 20 3.34 10.05 11.40
N SER A 21 4.60 9.79 11.03
CA SER A 21 5.33 8.68 11.64
C SER A 21 5.39 8.93 13.14
N GLU A 22 4.91 7.98 13.91
CA GLU A 22 4.86 8.08 15.35
C GLU A 22 6.26 8.36 15.91
N GLY A 23 6.43 9.47 16.65
CA GLY A 23 7.66 9.75 17.41
C GLY A 23 8.45 11.03 17.09
N LEU A 24 7.97 11.94 16.26
CA LEU A 24 8.61 13.26 16.07
C LEU A 24 7.67 14.39 16.48
N GLU A 25 7.89 14.85 17.71
CA GLU A 25 7.25 15.99 18.39
C GLU A 25 7.84 17.34 17.94
N ASN A 26 8.65 17.36 16.87
CA ASN A 26 9.15 18.58 16.25
C ASN A 26 8.39 18.91 14.94
N GLU A 27 8.10 20.19 14.79
CA GLU A 27 7.21 20.87 13.85
C GLU A 27 7.68 20.84 12.37
N SER A 28 8.44 19.81 11.97
CA SER A 28 8.73 19.50 10.57
C SER A 28 8.46 18.02 10.31
N ALA A 29 7.20 17.62 10.43
CA ALA A 29 6.71 16.29 10.09
C ALA A 29 6.72 16.05 8.57
N TYR A 30 7.87 16.25 7.92
CA TYR A 30 8.11 15.96 6.51
C TYR A 30 8.51 14.49 6.38
N VAL A 31 7.61 13.60 6.78
CA VAL A 31 7.85 12.16 6.65
C VAL A 31 7.43 11.76 5.25
N ASP A 32 8.43 11.65 4.40
CA ASP A 32 8.39 11.10 3.03
C ASP A 32 7.10 11.45 2.28
N GLU A 33 6.94 12.73 1.93
CA GLU A 33 5.89 13.21 1.02
C GLU A 33 6.01 12.61 -0.40
N LEU A 34 6.95 11.69 -0.62
CA LEU A 34 7.23 11.09 -1.90
C LEU A 34 6.67 9.68 -1.97
N CYS A 35 6.10 9.33 -3.11
CA CYS A 35 5.77 7.94 -3.39
C CYS A 35 7.05 7.10 -3.49
N GLY A 36 7.17 6.04 -2.69
CA GLY A 36 8.36 5.17 -2.70
C GLY A 36 8.68 4.48 -4.04
N ILE A 37 7.72 4.43 -4.96
CA ILE A 37 7.83 3.82 -6.29
C ILE A 37 8.29 4.86 -7.34
N CYS A 38 7.52 5.93 -7.54
CA CYS A 38 7.82 6.93 -8.59
C CYS A 38 8.68 8.10 -8.10
N ARG A 39 8.88 8.24 -6.79
CA ARG A 39 9.65 9.30 -6.12
C ARG A 39 9.13 10.72 -6.37
N VAL A 40 7.87 10.85 -6.78
CA VAL A 40 7.17 12.14 -6.94
C VAL A 40 6.39 12.47 -5.67
N SER A 41 6.24 13.76 -5.37
CA SER A 41 5.41 14.23 -4.26
C SER A 41 3.96 13.76 -4.38
N PHE A 42 3.32 13.48 -3.26
CA PHE A 42 1.93 13.09 -3.19
C PHE A 42 0.96 14.21 -3.61
N ASP A 43 1.33 15.48 -3.44
CA ASP A 43 0.54 16.61 -3.94
C ASP A 43 0.67 16.77 -5.47
N GLY A 44 1.67 16.11 -6.06
CA GLY A 44 1.85 15.96 -7.50
C GLY A 44 1.25 14.67 -8.04
N THR A 45 1.28 14.53 -9.36
CA THR A 45 0.84 13.32 -10.05
C THR A 45 1.97 12.33 -10.26
N CYS A 46 1.63 11.05 -10.34
CA CYS A 46 2.58 10.07 -10.86
C CYS A 46 2.92 10.35 -12.33
N PRO A 47 4.04 9.83 -12.89
CA PRO A 47 4.47 10.09 -14.27
C PRO A 47 3.47 9.69 -15.36
N ASN A 48 2.49 8.85 -15.03
CA ASN A 48 1.44 8.42 -15.95
C ASN A 48 0.20 9.33 -15.94
N CYS A 49 0.06 10.21 -14.94
CA CYS A 49 -1.12 11.02 -14.73
C CYS A 49 -0.85 12.50 -15.00
N LYS A 50 -1.84 13.17 -15.59
CA LYS A 50 -1.74 14.58 -15.99
C LYS A 50 -2.22 15.55 -14.91
N TYR A 51 -3.28 15.22 -14.19
CA TYR A 51 -3.88 16.08 -13.17
C TYR A 51 -3.90 15.39 -11.79
N PRO A 52 -3.61 16.11 -10.69
CA PRO A 52 -3.68 15.55 -9.34
C PRO A 52 -5.15 15.41 -8.87
N GLY A 53 -5.35 14.70 -7.76
CA GLY A 53 -6.69 14.46 -7.20
C GLY A 53 -7.29 13.16 -7.74
N ASP A 54 -8.48 13.24 -8.33
CA ASP A 54 -9.29 12.08 -8.78
C ASP A 54 -8.58 11.22 -9.83
N ASP A 55 -7.75 11.84 -10.68
CA ASP A 55 -6.99 11.16 -11.73
C ASP A 55 -5.75 10.41 -11.20
N CYS A 56 -5.31 10.66 -9.97
CA CYS A 56 -4.13 10.01 -9.39
C CYS A 56 -4.26 9.92 -7.85
N PRO A 57 -5.22 9.12 -7.35
CA PRO A 57 -5.51 9.07 -5.92
C PRO A 57 -4.39 8.39 -5.15
N LEU A 58 -4.36 8.63 -3.84
CA LEU A 58 -3.42 8.01 -2.93
C LEU A 58 -3.98 6.74 -2.30
N VAL A 59 -3.09 5.76 -2.13
CA VAL A 59 -3.36 4.52 -1.41
C VAL A 59 -2.59 4.55 -0.10
N LEU A 60 -3.32 4.48 0.99
CA LEU A 60 -2.76 4.40 2.34
C LEU A 60 -2.59 2.95 2.76
N GLY A 61 -1.39 2.59 3.20
CA GLY A 61 -1.10 1.26 3.72
C GLY A 61 -1.99 0.90 4.92
N GLY A 62 -2.59 -0.29 4.87
CA GLY A 62 -3.39 -0.88 5.96
C GLY A 62 -2.51 -1.55 7.01
N GLY A 63 -1.61 -2.43 6.56
CA GLY A 63 -0.67 -3.19 7.41
C GLY A 63 0.69 -2.54 7.62
N CYS A 64 0.97 -1.40 6.97
CA CYS A 64 2.21 -0.64 7.13
C CYS A 64 1.94 0.86 6.90
N THR A 65 2.89 1.71 7.30
CA THR A 65 2.79 3.18 7.17
C THR A 65 3.21 3.72 5.80
N HIS A 66 3.45 2.84 4.81
CA HIS A 66 3.89 3.24 3.48
C HIS A 66 2.71 3.60 2.58
N ASN A 67 2.80 4.76 1.93
CA ASN A 67 1.77 5.29 1.04
C ASN A 67 2.30 5.36 -0.40
N PHE A 68 1.41 5.21 -1.38
CA PHE A 68 1.77 5.23 -2.80
C PHE A 68 0.66 5.89 -3.63
N HIS A 69 0.99 6.40 -4.81
CA HIS A 69 -0.04 6.69 -5.82
C HIS A 69 -0.69 5.38 -6.29
N LEU A 70 -1.99 5.40 -6.56
CA LEU A 70 -2.76 4.22 -6.94
C LEU A 70 -2.18 3.50 -8.16
N HIS A 71 -1.89 4.22 -9.26
CA HIS A 71 -1.32 3.61 -10.47
C HIS A 71 0.09 3.06 -10.28
N CYS A 72 0.85 3.61 -9.32
CA CYS A 72 2.17 3.09 -9.00
C CYS A 72 2.08 1.74 -8.28
N ILE A 73 1.21 1.63 -7.27
CA ILE A 73 1.05 0.38 -6.52
C ILE A 73 0.31 -0.69 -7.32
N LEU A 74 -0.68 -0.30 -8.14
CA LEU A 74 -1.33 -1.20 -9.10
C LEU A 74 -0.29 -1.87 -10.01
N LYS A 75 0.52 -1.07 -10.70
CA LYS A 75 1.56 -1.57 -11.61
C LYS A 75 2.63 -2.42 -10.91
N TRP A 76 2.87 -2.18 -9.62
CA TRP A 76 3.76 -3.02 -8.82
C TRP A 76 3.13 -4.38 -8.56
N LEU A 77 1.87 -4.42 -8.12
CA LEU A 77 1.16 -5.66 -7.78
C LEU A 77 0.76 -6.49 -9.00
N GLU A 78 0.65 -5.88 -10.19
CA GLU A 78 0.51 -6.60 -11.45
C GLU A 78 1.73 -7.48 -11.78
N GLN A 79 2.90 -7.20 -11.19
CA GLN A 79 4.09 -8.03 -11.40
C GLN A 79 4.05 -9.24 -10.47
N ASP A 80 4.20 -10.45 -11.05
CA ASP A 80 4.27 -11.71 -10.27
C ASP A 80 5.41 -11.72 -9.25
N THR A 81 6.50 -11.02 -9.55
CA THR A 81 7.68 -10.90 -8.67
C THR A 81 7.40 -10.12 -7.38
N SER A 82 6.34 -9.31 -7.35
CA SER A 82 5.94 -8.54 -6.17
C SER A 82 5.46 -9.43 -5.02
N LYS A 83 4.90 -10.62 -5.35
CA LYS A 83 4.30 -11.57 -4.39
C LYS A 83 3.27 -10.94 -3.45
N GLY A 84 2.61 -9.86 -3.88
CA GLY A 84 1.68 -9.10 -3.06
C GLY A 84 2.33 -8.38 -1.87
N LEU A 85 3.63 -8.05 -1.96
CA LEU A 85 4.38 -7.42 -0.87
C LEU A 85 4.57 -5.92 -1.09
N CYS A 86 4.59 -5.18 0.01
CA CYS A 86 4.92 -3.76 0.01
C CYS A 86 6.37 -3.53 -0.50
N PRO A 87 6.60 -2.63 -1.46
CA PRO A 87 7.95 -2.36 -1.99
C PRO A 87 8.97 -1.92 -0.94
N MET A 88 8.50 -1.28 0.15
CA MET A 88 9.35 -0.65 1.15
C MET A 88 9.70 -1.60 2.31
N CYS A 89 8.70 -2.25 2.92
CA CYS A 89 8.90 -3.12 4.08
C CYS A 89 8.76 -4.61 3.79
N ARG A 90 8.37 -5.00 2.57
CA ARG A 90 8.11 -6.40 2.17
C ARG A 90 7.07 -7.14 3.02
N GLN A 91 6.25 -6.42 3.79
CA GLN A 91 5.08 -6.98 4.45
C GLN A 91 3.96 -7.21 3.42
N ILE A 92 3.02 -8.09 3.72
CA ILE A 92 1.84 -8.32 2.88
C ILE A 92 1.10 -6.98 2.73
N PHE A 93 0.92 -6.55 1.49
CA PHE A 93 0.32 -5.26 1.23
C PHE A 93 -1.21 -5.34 1.39
N THR A 94 -1.74 -4.49 2.25
CA THR A 94 -3.17 -4.21 2.38
C THR A 94 -3.33 -2.70 2.36
N PHE A 95 -4.52 -2.21 1.99
CA PHE A 95 -4.81 -0.78 1.95
C PHE A 95 -6.00 -0.43 2.82
N ARG A 96 -6.05 0.82 3.31
CA ARG A 96 -7.20 1.36 4.02
C ARG A 96 -8.25 1.82 3.01
N LYS A 97 -9.46 1.25 3.10
CA LYS A 97 -10.61 1.73 2.31
C LYS A 97 -11.09 3.04 2.92
N THR A 98 -11.03 4.12 2.15
CA THR A 98 -11.70 5.39 2.48
C THR A 98 -13.08 5.39 1.83
N ASP A 99 -14.09 5.82 2.58
CA ASP A 99 -15.50 5.72 2.18
C ASP A 99 -15.88 6.58 0.95
N GLU A 100 -14.98 7.44 0.47
CA GLU A 100 -15.19 8.40 -0.62
C GLU A 100 -14.43 8.05 -1.91
N ALA A 101 -13.78 6.89 -1.99
CA ALA A 101 -12.90 6.54 -3.11
C ALA A 101 -13.64 6.12 -4.40
N VAL A 102 -13.06 6.45 -5.56
CA VAL A 102 -13.53 6.09 -6.90
C VAL A 102 -13.55 4.55 -7.05
N ALA A 103 -14.73 3.93 -6.95
CA ALA A 103 -14.88 2.49 -6.76
C ALA A 103 -14.07 1.60 -7.73
N GLY A 104 -14.03 1.95 -9.02
CA GLY A 104 -13.53 1.04 -10.06
C GLY A 104 -12.05 0.68 -10.00
N GLU A 105 -11.13 1.63 -9.76
CA GLU A 105 -9.69 1.32 -9.74
C GLU A 105 -9.25 0.68 -8.42
N PHE A 106 -9.94 0.97 -7.32
CA PHE A 106 -9.70 0.34 -6.03
C PHE A 106 -10.19 -1.12 -6.00
N ASP A 107 -11.24 -1.46 -6.76
CA ASP A 107 -11.69 -2.86 -6.92
C ASP A 107 -10.64 -3.72 -7.65
N ASN A 108 -9.98 -3.16 -8.67
CA ASN A 108 -8.87 -3.82 -9.35
C ASN A 108 -7.70 -4.06 -8.39
N LEU A 109 -7.37 -3.07 -7.56
CA LEU A 109 -6.33 -3.19 -6.54
C LEU A 109 -6.65 -4.32 -5.54
N GLN A 110 -7.90 -4.37 -5.05
CA GLN A 110 -8.36 -5.41 -4.14
C GLN A 110 -8.24 -6.80 -4.77
N THR A 111 -8.67 -6.94 -6.03
CA THR A 111 -8.60 -8.20 -6.77
C THR A 111 -7.16 -8.71 -6.90
N LEU A 112 -6.20 -7.82 -7.18
CA LEU A 112 -4.79 -8.18 -7.24
C LEU A 112 -4.25 -8.65 -5.89
N ILE A 113 -4.59 -7.94 -4.81
CA ILE A 113 -4.17 -8.32 -3.45
C ILE A 113 -4.73 -9.70 -3.08
N ASP A 114 -6.01 -9.93 -3.36
CA ASP A 114 -6.67 -11.20 -3.07
C ASP A 114 -6.06 -12.34 -3.90
N GLY A 115 -5.74 -12.10 -5.18
CA GLY A 115 -5.04 -13.06 -6.04
C GLY A 115 -3.68 -13.48 -5.49
N HIS A 116 -2.87 -12.52 -5.04
CA HIS A 116 -1.57 -12.82 -4.41
C HIS A 116 -1.71 -13.55 -3.06
N ASN A 117 -2.78 -13.29 -2.30
CA ASN A 117 -3.06 -13.99 -1.06
C ASN A 117 -3.43 -15.46 -1.30
N VAL A 118 -4.30 -15.74 -2.27
CA VAL A 118 -4.69 -17.11 -2.65
C VAL A 118 -3.47 -17.90 -3.13
N MET A 119 -2.60 -17.31 -3.95
CA MET A 119 -1.36 -17.98 -4.37
C MET A 119 -0.45 -18.33 -3.19
N ARG A 120 -0.36 -17.45 -2.19
CA ARG A 120 0.46 -17.69 -0.98
C ARG A 120 -0.10 -18.83 -0.14
N GLU A 121 -1.40 -18.81 0.11
CA GLU A 121 -2.09 -19.86 0.87
C GLU A 121 -1.97 -21.21 0.15
N GLY A 122 -2.09 -21.24 -1.18
CA GLY A 122 -1.88 -22.44 -1.98
C GLY A 122 -0.48 -23.04 -1.82
N ILE A 123 0.57 -22.20 -1.80
CA ILE A 123 1.94 -22.65 -1.58
C ILE A 123 2.13 -23.20 -0.15
N GLN A 124 1.56 -22.54 0.86
CA GLN A 124 1.63 -23.00 2.25
C GLN A 124 0.94 -24.35 2.42
N ASN A 125 -0.30 -24.48 1.93
CA ASN A 125 -1.06 -25.72 2.01
C ASN A 125 -0.36 -26.87 1.28
N ASN A 126 0.22 -26.62 0.10
CA ASN A 126 0.98 -27.65 -0.61
C ASN A 126 2.23 -28.08 0.17
N SER A 127 2.96 -27.13 0.76
CA SER A 127 4.15 -27.44 1.57
C SER A 127 3.82 -28.24 2.84
N GLU A 128 2.67 -27.99 3.47
CA GLU A 128 2.20 -28.76 4.62
C GLU A 128 1.81 -30.18 4.22
N GLN A 129 1.11 -30.34 3.09
CA GLN A 129 0.76 -31.66 2.55
C GLN A 129 2.00 -32.47 2.18
N ASP A 130 2.98 -31.86 1.51
CA ASP A 130 4.25 -32.51 1.15
C ASP A 130 5.03 -32.96 2.40
N PHE A 131 4.99 -32.17 3.48
CA PHE A 131 5.62 -32.52 4.75
C PHE A 131 4.88 -33.65 5.48
N GLU A 132 3.55 -33.62 5.49
CA GLU A 132 2.72 -34.68 6.06
C GLU A 132 2.91 -36.01 5.32
N SER A 133 2.99 -35.98 3.98
CA SER A 133 3.24 -37.19 3.18
C SER A 133 4.61 -37.81 3.51
N PHE A 134 5.66 -36.98 3.63
CA PHE A 134 6.99 -37.47 3.99
C PHE A 134 7.00 -38.14 5.38
N ARG A 135 6.24 -37.58 6.33
CA ARG A 135 6.12 -38.16 7.68
C ARG A 135 5.35 -39.49 7.69
N ALA A 136 4.36 -39.65 6.82
CA ALA A 136 3.59 -40.88 6.70
C ALA A 136 4.44 -42.03 6.12
N GLU A 137 5.26 -41.75 5.09
CA GLU A 137 6.18 -42.74 4.50
C GLU A 137 7.21 -43.26 5.51
N ASP A 138 7.75 -42.38 6.35
CA ASP A 138 8.75 -42.74 7.38
C ASP A 138 8.13 -43.59 8.51
N ALA A 139 6.85 -43.38 8.83
CA ALA A 139 6.11 -44.18 9.80
C ALA A 139 5.79 -45.59 9.28
N ASP A 140 5.44 -45.73 8.00
CA ASP A 140 5.21 -47.04 7.37
C ASP A 140 6.49 -47.87 7.29
N LEU A 141 7.65 -47.24 7.04
CA LEU A 141 8.96 -47.90 7.07
C LEU A 141 9.31 -48.44 8.46
N GLN A 142 9.06 -47.67 9.53
CA GLN A 142 9.33 -48.08 10.92
C GLN A 142 8.39 -49.18 11.45
N MET A 143 7.21 -49.37 10.84
CA MET A 143 6.28 -50.45 11.20
C MET A 143 6.52 -51.76 10.44
N SER A 144 7.48 -51.77 9.50
CA SER A 144 7.79 -52.91 8.65
C SER A 144 9.02 -53.74 9.09
N GLU A 145 9.65 -53.38 10.21
CA GLU A 145 10.75 -54.12 10.87
C GLU A 145 10.28 -54.97 12.07
#